data_AF-A0A9X8VAP6-F1
#
_entry.id   AF-A0A9X8VAP6-F1
#
_cell.length_a   1.000
_cell.length_b   1.000
_cell.length_c   1.000
_cell.angle_alpha   90.00
_cell.angle_beta   90.00
_cell.angle_gamma   90.00
#
_symmetry.space_group_name_H-M   'P 1'
#
loop_
_entity.id
_entity.type
_entity.pdbx_description
1 polymer ?
#
loop_
_entity_poly.entity_id
_entity_poly.type
_entity_poly.pdbx_seq_one_letter_code
_entity_poly.pdbx_strand_id
1 'polypeptide(L)'
;AKVNFDSQLEKLEEAIPSAEDYDLYGVYPAIDACIALGELIHSRLGGETLEHAIAISETSIRTVAMLEMTQAGKEMTDEELESLPAVEEEWDIQWEIFRLLDACEERDIDLIKGLRSDLREAGVSNIGINLAQ
;
A
#
# COMPACT_ATOMS: atom_id res chain seq x y z
N ALA A 1 -6.88 -1.64 -25.91
CA ALA A 1 -7.00 -3.09 -25.63
C ALA A 1 -7.63 -3.25 -24.25
N LYS A 2 -8.59 -4.17 -24.09
CA LYS A 2 -9.15 -4.49 -22.76
C LYS A 2 -8.09 -5.29 -21.99
N VAL A 3 -7.74 -4.85 -20.79
CA VAL A 3 -6.77 -5.55 -19.93
C VAL A 3 -7.39 -6.89 -19.50
N ASN A 4 -6.64 -7.99 -19.63
CA ASN A 4 -7.01 -9.28 -19.07
C ASN A 4 -6.46 -9.35 -17.64
N PHE A 5 -7.35 -9.12 -16.67
CA PHE A 5 -7.01 -9.06 -15.25
C PHE A 5 -6.68 -10.45 -14.67
N ASP A 6 -7.32 -11.53 -15.15
CA ASP A 6 -6.97 -12.91 -14.74
C ASP A 6 -5.51 -13.21 -15.07
N SER A 7 -5.09 -12.93 -16.30
CA SER A 7 -3.69 -13.12 -16.71
C SER A 7 -2.71 -12.17 -16.01
N GLN A 8 -3.16 -11.00 -15.53
CA GLN A 8 -2.29 -10.14 -14.70
C GLN A 8 -2.12 -10.71 -13.29
N LEU A 9 -3.17 -11.32 -12.75
CA LEU A 9 -3.13 -11.97 -11.44
C LEU A 9 -2.18 -13.17 -11.44
N GLU A 10 -2.27 -14.05 -12.43
CA GLU A 10 -1.35 -15.19 -12.59
C GLU A 10 0.13 -14.74 -12.61
N LYS A 11 0.43 -13.66 -13.35
CA LYS A 11 1.79 -13.10 -13.41
C LYS A 11 2.25 -12.49 -12.10
N LEU A 12 1.32 -11.89 -11.35
CA LEU A 12 1.63 -11.31 -10.05
C LEU A 12 1.94 -12.42 -9.05
N GLU A 13 1.14 -13.49 -9.02
CA GLU A 13 1.35 -14.67 -8.17
C GLU A 13 2.74 -15.28 -8.36
N GLU A 14 3.20 -15.42 -9.61
CA GLU A 14 4.54 -15.90 -9.93
C GLU A 14 5.66 -14.94 -9.45
N ALA A 15 5.35 -13.66 -9.26
CA ALA A 15 6.30 -12.63 -8.83
C ALA A 15 6.35 -12.43 -7.31
N ILE A 16 5.39 -12.99 -6.55
CA ILE A 16 5.36 -12.87 -5.08
C ILE A 16 6.56 -13.65 -4.50
N PRO A 17 7.45 -13.01 -3.73
CA PRO A 17 8.57 -13.71 -3.13
C PRO A 17 8.11 -14.60 -1.96
N SER A 18 8.79 -15.72 -1.75
CA SER A 18 8.60 -16.55 -0.55
C SER A 18 9.44 -16.01 0.61
N ALA A 19 8.85 -15.82 1.79
CA ALA A 19 9.60 -15.39 2.97
C ALA A 19 10.69 -16.40 3.40
N GLU A 20 10.53 -17.69 3.07
CA GLU A 20 11.51 -18.74 3.39
C GLU A 20 12.79 -18.65 2.54
N ASP A 21 12.73 -17.98 1.39
CA ASP A 21 13.85 -17.87 0.45
C ASP A 21 14.81 -16.71 0.79
N TYR A 22 14.49 -15.88 1.78
CA TYR A 22 15.23 -14.66 2.11
C TYR A 22 15.43 -14.49 3.62
N ASP A 23 16.68 -14.23 4.02
CA ASP A 23 17.02 -13.91 5.42
C ASP A 23 16.75 -12.43 5.79
N LEU A 24 16.52 -11.58 4.78
CA LEU A 24 16.35 -10.14 4.93
C LEU A 24 14.89 -9.80 5.23
N TYR A 25 14.65 -8.99 6.26
CA TYR A 25 13.31 -8.50 6.62
C TYR A 25 12.57 -7.85 5.43
N GLY A 26 13.29 -7.23 4.49
CA GLY A 26 12.71 -6.58 3.31
C GLY A 26 11.82 -7.48 2.44
N VAL A 27 11.87 -8.80 2.60
CA VAL A 27 10.94 -9.71 1.94
C VAL A 27 9.48 -9.48 2.37
N TYR A 28 9.22 -9.15 3.63
CA TYR A 28 7.85 -8.94 4.14
C TYR A 28 7.15 -7.72 3.52
N PRO A 29 7.74 -6.50 3.50
CA PRO A 29 7.13 -5.37 2.80
C PRO A 29 7.05 -5.59 1.28
N ALA A 30 7.94 -6.39 0.69
CA ALA A 30 7.82 -6.77 -0.72
C ALA A 30 6.59 -7.67 -0.97
N ILE A 31 6.33 -8.64 -0.09
CA ILE A 31 5.12 -9.47 -0.10
C ILE A 31 3.88 -8.60 0.07
N ASP A 32 3.85 -7.72 1.07
CA ASP A 32 2.71 -6.83 1.33
C ASP A 32 2.39 -5.95 0.12
N ALA A 33 3.40 -5.40 -0.56
CA ALA A 33 3.22 -4.62 -1.79
C ALA A 33 2.58 -5.45 -2.92
N CYS A 34 2.97 -6.72 -3.07
CA CYS A 34 2.36 -7.64 -4.02
C CYS A 34 0.91 -7.98 -3.64
N ILE A 35 0.63 -8.23 -2.35
CA ILE A 35 -0.72 -8.52 -1.85
C ILE A 35 -1.65 -7.33 -2.12
N ALA A 36 -1.23 -6.11 -1.77
CA ALA A 36 -2.02 -4.90 -2.00
C ALA A 36 -2.33 -4.69 -3.51
N LEU A 37 -1.39 -5.00 -4.39
CA LEU A 37 -1.62 -4.97 -5.83
C LEU A 37 -2.61 -6.07 -6.28
N GLY A 38 -2.56 -7.24 -5.67
CA GLY A 38 -3.50 -8.34 -5.89
C GLY A 38 -4.93 -7.95 -5.53
N GLU A 39 -5.13 -7.34 -4.36
CA GLU A 39 -6.42 -6.79 -3.92
C GLU A 39 -6.99 -5.78 -4.93
N LEU A 40 -6.14 -4.89 -5.47
CA LEU A 40 -6.55 -3.95 -6.50
C LEU A 40 -6.99 -4.65 -7.80
N ILE A 41 -6.32 -5.74 -8.19
CA ILE A 41 -6.69 -6.52 -9.38
C ILE A 41 -8.02 -7.27 -9.13
N HIS A 42 -8.19 -7.89 -7.95
CA HIS A 42 -9.44 -8.55 -7.56
C HIS A 42 -10.63 -7.59 -7.58
N SER A 43 -10.41 -6.34 -7.14
CA SER A 43 -11.40 -5.25 -7.22
C SER A 43 -11.94 -5.03 -8.64
N ARG A 44 -11.13 -5.30 -9.68
CA ARG A 44 -11.52 -5.17 -11.09
C ARG A 44 -12.22 -6.40 -11.65
N LEU A 45 -12.08 -7.55 -10.99
CA LEU A 45 -12.71 -8.82 -11.36
C LEU A 45 -14.07 -9.00 -10.67
N GLY A 46 -14.14 -8.75 -9.36
CA GLY A 46 -15.32 -9.02 -8.52
C GLY A 46 -16.26 -7.83 -8.30
N GLY A 47 -15.79 -6.59 -8.48
CA GLY A 47 -16.60 -5.38 -8.32
C GLY A 47 -16.76 -4.88 -6.87
N GLU A 48 -16.17 -5.55 -5.88
CA GLU A 48 -16.19 -5.20 -4.45
C GLU A 48 -15.15 -4.11 -4.11
N THR A 49 -15.18 -2.99 -4.85
CA THR A 49 -14.09 -2.00 -4.84
C THR A 49 -13.82 -1.37 -3.48
N LEU A 50 -14.85 -1.23 -2.64
CA LEU A 50 -14.69 -0.63 -1.30
C LEU A 50 -13.95 -1.58 -0.35
N GLU A 51 -14.33 -2.85 -0.31
CA GLU A 51 -13.73 -3.85 0.59
C GLU A 51 -12.23 -4.03 0.27
N HIS A 52 -11.90 -4.13 -1.01
CA HIS A 52 -10.50 -4.19 -1.46
C HIS A 52 -9.73 -2.89 -1.14
N ALA A 53 -10.37 -1.71 -1.24
CA ALA A 53 -9.71 -0.46 -0.89
C ALA A 53 -9.39 -0.38 0.62
N ILE A 54 -10.30 -0.85 1.47
CA ILE A 54 -10.08 -0.96 2.92
C ILE A 54 -8.94 -1.95 3.20
N ALA A 55 -8.95 -3.13 2.56
CA ALA A 55 -7.89 -4.13 2.74
C ALA A 55 -6.50 -3.61 2.33
N ILE A 56 -6.42 -2.80 1.26
CA ILE A 56 -5.18 -2.14 0.84
C ILE A 56 -4.73 -1.12 1.88
N SER A 57 -5.63 -0.27 2.37
CA SER A 57 -5.36 0.72 3.43
C SER A 57 -4.82 0.05 4.71
N GLU A 58 -5.48 -1.02 5.17
CA GLU A 58 -5.05 -1.80 6.32
C GLU A 58 -3.70 -2.48 6.11
N THR A 59 -3.46 -3.02 4.90
CA THR A 59 -2.16 -3.63 4.57
C THR A 59 -1.05 -2.59 4.61
N SER A 60 -1.28 -1.39 4.06
CA SER A 60 -0.29 -0.33 4.03
C SER A 60 0.13 0.12 5.43
N ILE A 61 -0.84 0.38 6.33
CA ILE A 61 -0.52 0.78 7.71
C ILE A 61 0.10 -0.36 8.52
N ARG A 62 -0.32 -1.61 8.28
CA ARG A 62 0.29 -2.80 8.90
C ARG A 62 1.75 -2.94 8.52
N THR A 63 2.11 -2.70 7.25
CA THR A 63 3.52 -2.76 6.81
C THR A 63 4.40 -1.79 7.59
N VAL A 64 3.92 -0.56 7.82
CA VAL A 64 4.62 0.45 8.62
C VAL A 64 4.74 0.01 10.08
N ALA A 65 3.63 -0.38 10.70
CA ALA A 65 3.61 -0.81 12.10
C ALA A 65 4.53 -2.01 12.36
N MET A 66 4.51 -3.01 11.46
CA MET A 66 5.37 -4.18 11.57
C MET A 66 6.85 -3.84 11.45
N LEU A 67 7.20 -2.87 10.61
CA LEU A 67 8.58 -2.40 10.49
C LEU A 67 9.03 -1.72 11.79
N GLU A 68 8.21 -0.84 12.36
CA GLU A 68 8.51 -0.15 13.62
C GLU A 68 8.72 -1.14 14.78
N MET A 69 7.81 -2.12 14.95
CA MET A 69 7.97 -3.18 15.96
C MET A 69 9.25 -3.99 15.74
N THR A 70 9.57 -4.30 14.48
CA THR A 70 10.78 -5.06 14.12
C THR A 70 12.05 -4.26 14.46
N GLN A 71 12.08 -2.96 14.14
CA GLN A 71 13.21 -2.09 14.46
C GLN A 71 13.36 -1.89 15.97
N ALA A 72 12.26 -1.76 16.70
CA ALA A 72 12.24 -1.65 18.15
C ALA A 72 12.57 -2.98 18.86
N GLY A 73 12.51 -4.11 18.15
CA GLY A 73 12.71 -5.45 18.70
C GLY A 73 11.68 -5.85 19.76
N LYS A 74 10.48 -5.25 19.71
CA LYS A 74 9.38 -5.52 20.64
C LYS A 74 8.03 -5.38 19.95
N GLU A 75 7.04 -6.12 20.45
CA GLU A 75 5.65 -5.84 20.15
C GLU A 75 5.24 -4.50 20.78
N MET A 76 4.33 -3.80 20.13
CA MET A 76 3.81 -2.50 20.56
C MET A 76 2.28 -2.56 20.58
N THR A 77 1.67 -1.85 21.53
CA THR A 77 0.20 -1.69 21.55
C THR A 77 -0.24 -0.67 20.49
N ASP A 78 -1.53 -0.68 20.14
CA ASP A 78 -2.10 0.29 19.21
C ASP A 78 -1.82 1.74 19.67
N GLU A 79 -1.97 2.02 20.96
CA GLU A 79 -1.68 3.33 21.56
C GLU A 79 -0.20 3.74 21.42
N GLU A 80 0.73 2.79 21.51
CA GLU A 80 2.15 3.06 21.29
C GLU A 80 2.43 3.34 19.81
N LEU A 81 1.83 2.55 18.90
CA LEU A 81 1.98 2.70 17.45
C LEU A 81 1.39 4.01 16.93
N GLU A 82 0.20 4.39 17.39
CA GLU A 82 -0.48 5.64 17.02
C GLU A 82 0.34 6.89 17.37
N SER A 83 1.27 6.78 18.34
CA SER A 83 2.18 7.86 18.72
C SER A 83 3.47 7.94 17.88
N LEU A 84 3.70 6.97 16.98
CA LEU A 84 4.90 6.92 16.16
C LEU A 84 4.79 7.83 14.93
N PRO A 85 5.83 8.64 14.63
CA PRO A 85 5.81 9.54 13.48
C PRO A 85 5.55 8.84 12.13
N ALA A 86 6.10 7.64 11.92
CA ALA A 86 5.89 6.90 10.66
C ALA A 86 4.44 6.44 10.49
N VAL A 87 3.77 6.07 11.59
CA VAL A 87 2.36 5.65 11.59
C VAL A 87 1.47 6.87 11.36
N GLU A 88 1.76 8.00 12.01
CA GLU A 88 1.07 9.28 11.79
C GLU A 88 1.22 9.75 10.33
N GLU A 89 2.42 9.69 9.76
CA GLU A 89 2.68 10.09 8.37
C GLU A 89 1.90 9.23 7.36
N GLU A 90 1.86 7.91 7.57
CA GLU A 90 1.07 7.01 6.72
C GLU A 90 -0.43 7.32 6.80
N TRP A 91 -0.95 7.58 8.00
CA TRP A 91 -2.35 7.98 8.16
C TRP A 91 -2.66 9.32 7.51
N ASP A 92 -1.78 10.31 7.67
CA ASP A 92 -1.93 11.63 7.08
C ASP A 92 -2.00 11.56 5.55
N ILE A 93 -1.11 10.78 4.91
CA ILE A 93 -1.12 10.58 3.46
C ILE A 93 -2.41 9.88 3.02
N GLN A 94 -2.81 8.79 3.68
CA GLN A 94 -4.04 8.08 3.34
C GLN A 94 -5.27 8.97 3.49
N TRP A 95 -5.32 9.76 4.56
CA TRP A 95 -6.41 10.69 4.82
C TRP A 95 -6.46 11.84 3.81
N GLU A 96 -5.31 12.39 3.42
CA GLU A 96 -5.23 13.43 2.40
C GLU A 96 -5.78 12.92 1.06
N ILE A 97 -5.33 11.73 0.62
CA ILE A 97 -5.83 11.11 -0.62
C ILE A 97 -7.34 10.89 -0.54
N PHE A 98 -7.83 10.30 0.56
CA PHE A 98 -9.25 10.03 0.76
C PHE A 98 -10.08 11.32 0.71
N ARG A 99 -9.71 12.32 1.51
CA ARG A 99 -10.44 13.59 1.62
C ARG A 99 -10.51 14.32 0.30
N LEU A 100 -9.42 14.33 -0.48
CA LEU A 100 -9.40 14.98 -1.79
C LEU A 100 -10.35 14.29 -2.77
N LEU A 101 -10.41 12.96 -2.76
CA LEU A 101 -11.31 12.18 -3.61
C LEU A 101 -12.78 12.29 -3.16
N ASP A 102 -13.04 12.29 -1.86
CA ASP A 102 -14.39 12.42 -1.26
C ASP A 102 -15.02 13.80 -1.50
N ALA A 103 -14.19 14.85 -1.59
CA ALA A 103 -14.65 16.21 -1.88
C ALA A 103 -15.14 16.40 -3.34
N CYS A 104 -14.94 15.44 -4.23
CA CYS A 104 -15.38 15.52 -5.61
C CYS A 104 -16.83 15.05 -5.79
N GLU A 105 -17.69 15.86 -6.43
CA GLU A 105 -19.07 15.47 -6.74
C GLU A 105 -19.15 14.29 -7.74
N GLU A 106 -18.17 14.21 -8.64
CA GLU A 106 -18.02 13.15 -9.63
C GLU A 106 -16.55 12.75 -9.76
N ARG A 107 -16.28 11.61 -10.42
CA ARG A 107 -14.93 11.11 -10.64
C ARG A 107 -14.06 12.13 -11.40
N ASP A 108 -13.14 12.78 -10.69
CA ASP A 108 -12.18 13.72 -11.26
C ASP A 108 -10.90 13.00 -11.75
N ILE A 109 -10.73 12.93 -13.07
CA ILE A 109 -9.58 12.24 -13.68
C ILE A 109 -8.29 13.05 -13.52
N ASP A 110 -8.37 14.38 -13.52
CA ASP A 110 -7.18 15.23 -13.49
C ASP A 110 -6.63 15.30 -12.06
N LEU A 111 -7.51 15.33 -11.04
CA LEU A 111 -7.11 15.13 -9.65
C LEU A 111 -6.40 13.78 -9.44
N ILE A 112 -6.98 12.68 -9.92
CA ILE A 112 -6.38 11.34 -9.79
C ILE A 112 -4.99 11.28 -10.45
N LYS A 113 -4.83 11.91 -11.61
CA LYS A 113 -3.52 11.98 -12.29
C LYS A 113 -2.53 12.84 -11.52
N GLY A 114 -2.99 13.95 -10.91
CA GLY A 114 -2.21 14.83 -10.05
C GLY A 114 -1.67 14.08 -8.85
N LEU A 115 -2.55 13.49 -8.03
CA LEU A 115 -2.18 12.66 -6.88
C LEU A 115 -1.16 11.58 -7.25
N ARG A 116 -1.38 10.89 -8.36
CA ARG A 116 -0.44 9.87 -8.85
C ARG A 116 0.91 10.47 -9.26
N SER A 117 0.93 11.67 -9.82
CA SER A 117 2.16 12.37 -10.19
C SER A 117 2.95 12.74 -8.94
N ASP A 118 2.28 13.31 -7.94
CA ASP A 118 2.89 13.76 -6.70
C ASP A 118 3.54 12.59 -5.95
N LEU A 119 2.83 11.47 -5.81
CA LEU A 119 3.38 10.24 -5.20
C LEU A 119 4.59 9.70 -5.98
N ARG A 120 4.58 9.80 -7.31
CA ARG A 120 5.70 9.34 -8.14
C ARG A 120 6.90 10.27 -8.08
N GLU A 121 6.67 11.57 -7.97
CA GLU A 121 7.73 12.58 -7.84
C GLU A 121 8.42 12.49 -6.49
N ALA A 122 7.66 12.23 -5.41
CA ALA A 122 8.23 11.91 -4.11
C ALA A 122 9.13 10.68 -4.20
N GLY A 123 8.63 9.59 -4.82
CA GLY A 123 9.44 8.40 -5.11
C GLY A 123 9.90 7.65 -3.85
N VAL A 124 9.18 7.81 -2.74
CA VAL A 124 9.43 7.18 -1.44
C VAL A 124 8.24 6.27 -1.12
N SER A 125 8.49 5.06 -0.62
CA SER A 125 7.43 4.16 -0.15
C SER A 125 6.90 4.57 1.23
N ASN A 126 5.78 3.97 1.67
CA ASN A 126 5.22 4.12 3.02
C ASN A 126 6.22 3.80 4.16
N ILE A 127 7.24 2.99 3.87
CA ILE A 127 8.32 2.65 4.81
C ILE A 127 9.65 3.38 4.51
N GLY A 128 9.61 4.49 3.77
CA GLY A 128 10.79 5.34 3.55
C GLY A 128 11.78 4.82 2.50
N ILE A 129 11.44 3.80 1.71
CA ILE A 129 12.36 3.24 0.70
C ILE A 129 12.31 4.08 -0.58
N ASN A 130 13.49 4.48 -1.08
CA ASN A 130 13.67 5.15 -2.35
C ASN A 130 14.71 4.38 -3.20
N LEU A 131 14.31 3.97 -4.42
CA LEU A 131 15.16 3.18 -5.32
C LEU A 131 16.03 4.02 -6.26
N ALA A 132 15.85 5.33 -6.29
CA ALA A 132 16.62 6.26 -7.13
C ALA A 132 17.81 6.90 -6.40
N GLN A 133 18.01 6.58 -5.12
CA GLN A 133 19.12 7.06 -4.28
C GLN A 133 20.38 6.19 -4.42
#